data_AF-A0A7K7LC42-F1
#
_entry.id   AF-A0A7K7LC42-F1
#
_cell.length_a   1.000
_cell.length_b   1.000
_cell.length_c   1.000
_cell.angle_alpha   90.00
_cell.angle_beta   90.00
_cell.angle_gamma   90.00
#
_symmetry.space_group_name_H-M   'P 1'
#
loop_
_entity.id
_entity.type
_entity.pdbx_description
1 polymer ?
#
loop_
_entity_poly.entity_id
_entity_poly.type
_entity_poly.pdbx_seq_one_letter_code
_entity_poly.pdbx_strand_id
1 'polypeptide(L)'
;QSLLVLLDLLGTQHPAIHSHFPRTHHWFLRLVAIEKRLRNLGLLHASPKDQPFFRLSPPPGPVEDDHVPFLQRGVPVLHLIPMPFPWVWHTTEDNEANLHLPTVEDLCKILAAFVAEFLQL
;
A
#
# COMPACT_ATOMS: atom_id res chain seq x y z
N GLN A 1 -16.87 1.93 11.97
CA GLN A 1 -15.92 3.05 11.78
C GLN A 1 -15.73 3.24 10.28
N SER A 2 -15.57 4.48 9.80
CA SER A 2 -15.25 4.76 8.39
C SER A 2 -13.75 5.01 8.22
N LEU A 3 -13.16 4.48 7.15
CA LEU A 3 -11.75 4.62 6.78
C LEU A 3 -11.69 4.94 5.28
N LEU A 4 -10.99 6.01 4.90
CA LEU A 4 -10.62 6.23 3.50
C LEU A 4 -9.31 5.49 3.24
N VAL A 5 -9.34 4.49 2.36
CA VAL A 5 -8.12 3.84 1.86
C VAL A 5 -7.89 4.40 0.46
N LEU A 6 -6.86 5.25 0.31
CA LEU A 6 -6.51 5.86 -0.97
C LEU A 6 -5.33 5.11 -1.57
N LEU A 7 -5.49 4.58 -2.77
CA LEU A 7 -4.46 3.88 -3.53
C LEU A 7 -3.97 4.82 -4.62
N ASP A 8 -2.66 5.06 -4.68
CA ASP A 8 -2.06 5.87 -5.74
C ASP A 8 -0.67 5.35 -6.12
N LEU A 9 -0.30 5.54 -7.39
CA LEU A 9 0.99 5.15 -7.99
C LEU A 9 1.42 3.69 -7.74
N LEU A 10 0.46 2.76 -7.72
CA LEU A 10 0.71 1.33 -7.57
C LEU A 10 0.77 0.64 -8.94
N GLY A 11 1.79 -0.19 -9.17
CA GLY A 11 1.90 -0.97 -10.40
C GLY A 11 3.32 -1.43 -10.71
N THR A 12 4.34 -0.68 -10.30
CA THR A 12 5.74 -1.06 -10.48
C THR A 12 6.22 -2.08 -9.47
N GLN A 13 7.35 -2.72 -9.77
CA GLN A 13 7.97 -3.73 -8.91
C GLN A 13 8.44 -3.14 -7.56
N HIS A 14 8.29 -3.91 -6.48
CA HIS A 14 8.81 -3.63 -5.14
C HIS A 14 8.48 -2.23 -4.56
N PRO A 15 7.21 -1.80 -4.53
CA PRO A 15 6.84 -0.53 -3.91
C PRO A 15 7.21 -0.52 -2.43
N ALA A 16 7.64 0.64 -1.93
CA ALA A 16 7.89 0.86 -0.51
C ALA A 16 6.81 1.79 0.04
N ILE A 17 5.78 1.20 0.65
CA ILE A 17 4.61 1.91 1.17
C ILE A 17 4.79 2.11 2.68
N HIS A 18 4.54 3.31 3.19
CA HIS A 18 4.80 3.68 4.59
C HIS A 18 3.52 4.08 5.33
N SER A 19 3.60 4.13 6.65
CA SER A 19 2.50 4.67 7.47
C SER A 19 2.59 6.20 7.57
N HIS A 20 1.69 6.90 6.87
CA HIS A 20 1.70 8.36 6.82
C HIS A 20 1.05 9.06 8.02
N PHE A 21 0.10 8.39 8.70
CA PHE A 21 -0.72 9.03 9.74
C PHE A 21 -0.74 8.21 11.03
N PRO A 22 -0.40 8.80 12.20
CA PRO A 22 -0.47 8.10 13.49
C PRO A 22 -1.87 7.54 13.80
N ARG A 23 -2.94 8.26 13.40
CA ARG A 23 -4.33 7.86 13.67
C ARG A 23 -4.74 6.54 13.02
N THR A 24 -4.15 6.19 11.88
CA THR A 24 -4.46 4.97 11.12
C THR A 24 -3.30 3.98 11.09
N HIS A 25 -2.24 4.22 11.88
CA HIS A 25 -1.09 3.33 11.98
C HIS A 25 -1.47 1.88 12.33
N HIS A 26 -2.44 1.69 13.21
CA HIS A 26 -2.92 0.36 13.56
C HIS A 26 -3.52 -0.40 12.35
N TRP A 27 -4.20 0.28 11.42
CA TRP A 27 -4.67 -0.31 10.17
C TRP A 27 -3.52 -0.65 9.23
N PHE A 28 -2.51 0.22 9.16
CA PHE A 28 -1.28 -0.06 8.41
C PHE A 28 -0.58 -1.33 8.93
N LEU A 29 -0.51 -1.52 10.25
CA LEU A 29 0.05 -2.74 10.85
C LEU A 29 -0.75 -4.00 10.50
N ARG A 30 -2.05 -3.89 10.20
CA ARG A 30 -2.82 -5.02 9.67
C ARG A 30 -2.35 -5.42 8.27
N LEU A 31 -2.09 -4.46 7.38
CA LEU A 31 -1.50 -4.74 6.06
C LEU A 31 -0.13 -5.42 6.17
N VAL A 32 0.74 -4.95 7.07
CA VAL A 32 2.04 -5.57 7.37
C VAL A 32 1.87 -7.03 7.83
N ALA A 33 0.93 -7.29 8.74
CA ALA A 33 0.66 -8.63 9.24
C ALA A 33 0.09 -9.56 8.17
N ILE A 34 -0.82 -9.06 7.33
CA ILE A 34 -1.40 -9.79 6.20
C ILE A 34 -0.32 -10.14 5.18
N GLU A 35 0.49 -9.17 4.76
CA GLU A 35 1.61 -9.39 3.84
C GLU A 35 2.52 -10.50 4.37
N LYS A 36 2.99 -10.38 5.63
CA LYS A 36 3.87 -11.37 6.26
C LYS A 36 3.24 -12.76 6.28
N ARG A 37 1.96 -12.86 6.63
CA ARG A 37 1.23 -14.14 6.66
C ARG A 37 1.13 -14.76 5.27
N LEU A 38 0.73 -13.99 4.25
CA LEU A 38 0.59 -14.50 2.88
C LEU A 38 1.94 -14.92 2.28
N ARG A 39 3.03 -14.17 2.54
CA ARG A 39 4.39 -14.57 2.16
C ARG A 39 4.82 -15.88 2.81
N ASN A 40 4.59 -16.03 4.11
CA ASN A 40 4.94 -17.25 4.85
C ASN A 40 4.17 -18.50 4.37
N LEU A 41 2.95 -18.30 3.87
CA LEU A 41 2.14 -19.37 3.30
C LEU A 41 2.48 -19.66 1.82
N GLY A 42 3.40 -18.90 1.22
CA GLY A 42 3.73 -19.04 -0.21
C GLY A 42 2.58 -18.63 -1.14
N LEU A 43 1.67 -17.77 -0.68
CA LEU A 43 0.50 -17.32 -1.45
C LEU A 43 0.78 -16.06 -2.28
N LEU A 44 1.93 -15.41 -2.05
CA LEU A 44 2.42 -14.28 -2.83
C LEU A 44 3.53 -14.72 -3.77
N HIS A 45 3.71 -14.01 -4.88
CA HIS A 45 4.88 -14.13 -5.74
C HIS A 45 6.14 -13.63 -5.01
N ALA A 46 6.00 -12.57 -4.21
CA ALA A 46 7.07 -12.08 -3.35
C ALA A 46 7.42 -13.10 -2.25
N SER A 47 8.70 -13.43 -2.12
CA SER A 47 9.19 -14.37 -1.13
C SER A 47 9.36 -13.73 0.25
N PRO A 48 9.47 -14.52 1.33
CA PRO A 48 9.82 -14.01 2.66
C PRO A 48 11.20 -13.33 2.76
N LYS A 49 12.09 -13.56 1.77
CA LYS A 49 13.44 -12.95 1.72
C LYS A 49 13.42 -11.59 1.02
N ASP A 50 12.43 -11.35 0.17
CA ASP A 50 12.28 -10.07 -0.50
C ASP A 50 11.89 -9.00 0.51
N GLN A 51 12.26 -7.78 0.18
CA GLN A 51 11.88 -6.63 0.95
C GLN A 51 10.32 -6.49 0.99
N PRO A 52 9.70 -6.24 2.16
CA PRO A 52 8.25 -6.10 2.29
C PRO A 52 7.73 -4.86 1.55
N PHE A 53 6.53 -4.90 1.01
CA PHE A 53 5.88 -3.73 0.41
C PHE A 53 5.55 -2.70 1.50
N PHE A 54 5.02 -3.15 2.65
CA PHE A 54 4.65 -2.27 3.76
C PHE A 54 5.83 -2.11 4.73
N ARG A 55 6.43 -0.93 4.73
CA ARG A 55 7.63 -0.57 5.51
C ARG A 55 7.25 -0.02 6.88
N LEU A 56 7.91 -0.53 7.91
CA LEU A 56 7.78 -0.04 9.28
C LEU A 56 8.58 1.25 9.54
N SER A 57 9.48 1.63 8.65
CA SER A 57 10.17 2.92 8.73
C SER A 57 9.19 4.07 8.43
N PRO A 58 9.39 5.26 9.02
CA PRO A 58 8.57 6.43 8.71
C PRO A 58 8.69 6.79 7.22
N PRO A 59 7.66 7.43 6.64
CA PRO A 59 7.76 7.97 5.29
C PRO A 59 8.84 9.05 5.23
N PRO A 60 9.54 9.22 4.08
CA PRO A 60 10.55 10.26 3.92
C PRO A 60 10.01 11.69 4.04
N GLY A 61 8.72 11.89 3.83
CA GLY A 61 8.04 13.18 3.93
C GLY A 61 6.53 13.04 3.74
N PRO A 62 5.78 14.14 3.96
CA PRO A 62 4.37 14.19 3.63
C PRO A 62 4.15 14.13 2.11
N VAL A 63 2.97 13.69 1.69
CA VAL A 63 2.54 13.69 0.30
C VAL A 63 1.17 14.36 0.24
N GLU A 64 1.00 15.33 -0.64
CA GLU A 64 -0.29 15.92 -0.96
C GLU A 64 -0.95 15.10 -2.07
N ASP A 65 -2.22 14.76 -1.86
CA ASP A 65 -3.01 13.92 -2.77
C ASP A 65 -4.51 14.11 -2.42
N ASP A 66 -5.41 13.41 -3.10
CA ASP A 66 -6.86 13.52 -2.97
C ASP A 66 -7.40 13.31 -1.56
N HIS A 67 -6.62 12.73 -0.66
CA HIS A 67 -7.01 12.56 0.74
C HIS A 67 -7.01 13.88 1.54
N VAL A 68 -6.34 14.94 1.08
CA VAL A 68 -6.14 16.18 1.85
C VAL A 68 -7.48 16.80 2.32
N PRO A 69 -8.50 17.00 1.47
CA PRO A 69 -9.78 17.56 1.91
C PRO A 69 -10.53 16.68 2.93
N PHE A 70 -10.36 15.37 2.85
CA PHE A 70 -10.97 14.41 3.79
C PHE A 70 -10.27 14.44 5.14
N LEU A 71 -8.94 14.45 5.13
CA LEU A 71 -8.12 14.55 6.33
C LEU A 71 -8.42 15.83 7.11
N GLN A 72 -8.52 16.97 6.41
CA GLN A 72 -8.90 18.26 7.00
C GLN A 72 -10.28 18.25 7.67
N ARG A 73 -11.17 17.37 7.24
CA ARG A 73 -12.53 17.20 7.80
C ARG A 73 -12.60 16.05 8.82
N GLY A 74 -11.46 15.50 9.23
CA GLY A 74 -11.37 14.50 10.29
C GLY A 74 -11.66 13.07 9.86
N VAL A 75 -11.69 12.78 8.54
CA VAL A 75 -11.79 11.40 8.05
C VAL A 75 -10.46 10.67 8.30
N PRO A 76 -10.45 9.47 8.91
CA PRO A 76 -9.25 8.65 9.00
C PRO A 76 -8.80 8.20 7.61
N VAL A 77 -7.53 8.41 7.27
CA VAL A 77 -6.94 8.09 5.97
C VAL A 77 -5.87 7.03 6.11
N LEU A 78 -5.91 6.01 5.27
CA LEU A 78 -4.81 5.08 5.00
C LEU A 78 -4.36 5.32 3.56
N HIS A 79 -3.27 6.07 3.39
CA HIS A 79 -2.73 6.44 2.07
C HIS A 79 -1.68 5.40 1.65
N LEU A 80 -2.00 4.63 0.62
CA LEU A 80 -1.19 3.56 0.08
C LEU A 80 -0.52 4.04 -1.20
N ILE A 81 0.56 4.78 -1.01
CA ILE A 81 1.42 5.31 -2.08
C ILE A 81 2.87 4.92 -1.80
N PRO A 82 3.66 4.49 -2.80
CA PRO A 82 5.07 4.16 -2.60
C PRO A 82 5.93 5.42 -2.43
N MET A 83 6.99 5.33 -1.63
CA MET A 83 8.05 6.33 -1.53
C MET A 83 9.43 5.66 -1.62
N PRO A 84 10.28 6.01 -2.60
CA PRO A 84 10.05 7.01 -3.65
C PRO A 84 8.91 6.63 -4.61
N PHE A 85 8.38 7.62 -5.33
CA PHE A 85 7.42 7.38 -6.42
C PHE A 85 8.04 6.47 -7.49
N PRO A 86 7.22 5.75 -8.27
CA PRO A 86 7.71 4.96 -9.38
C PRO A 86 8.58 5.79 -10.32
N TRP A 87 9.67 5.21 -10.81
CA TRP A 87 10.60 5.92 -11.71
C TRP A 87 9.92 6.36 -13.03
N VAL A 88 8.81 5.72 -13.40
CA VAL A 88 7.99 6.06 -14.56
C VAL A 88 7.02 7.22 -14.33
N TRP A 89 6.81 7.66 -13.07
CA TRP A 89 5.80 8.67 -12.74
C TRP A 89 6.01 9.96 -13.54
N HIS A 90 4.92 10.47 -14.13
CA HIS A 90 4.91 11.65 -15.00
C HIS A 90 5.84 11.53 -16.23
N THR A 91 6.05 10.32 -16.73
CA THR A 91 6.74 10.06 -18.00
C THR A 91 5.85 9.27 -18.95
N THR A 92 6.21 9.21 -20.24
CA THR A 92 5.54 8.33 -21.21
C THR A 92 5.80 6.84 -20.95
N GLU A 93 6.75 6.53 -20.06
CA GLU A 93 7.03 5.16 -19.62
C GLU A 93 6.01 4.66 -18.58
N ASP A 94 5.12 5.52 -18.07
CA ASP A 94 3.98 5.08 -17.26
C ASP A 94 2.90 4.45 -18.16
N ASN A 95 3.17 3.22 -18.56
CA ASN A 95 2.38 2.45 -19.51
C ASN A 95 2.28 0.98 -19.07
N GLU A 96 1.41 0.22 -19.74
CA GLU A 96 1.13 -1.17 -19.40
C GLU A 96 2.37 -2.07 -19.39
N ALA A 97 3.34 -1.82 -20.29
CA ALA A 97 4.54 -2.64 -20.40
C ALA A 97 5.48 -2.53 -19.18
N ASN A 98 5.38 -1.41 -18.44
CA ASN A 98 6.17 -1.18 -17.22
C ASN A 98 5.41 -1.56 -15.93
N LEU A 99 4.21 -2.13 -16.04
CA LEU A 99 3.53 -2.76 -14.90
C LEU A 99 4.22 -4.08 -14.53
N HIS A 100 4.39 -4.30 -13.24
CA HIS A 100 4.86 -5.58 -12.70
C HIS A 100 3.67 -6.39 -12.19
N LEU A 101 3.05 -7.17 -13.09
CA LEU A 101 1.85 -7.97 -12.79
C LEU A 101 1.95 -8.82 -11.52
N PRO A 102 3.07 -9.50 -11.19
CA PRO A 102 3.16 -10.26 -9.94
C PRO A 102 3.00 -9.38 -8.69
N THR A 103 3.50 -8.14 -8.71
CA THR A 103 3.31 -7.19 -7.60
C THR A 103 1.86 -6.72 -7.52
N VAL A 104 1.23 -6.45 -8.66
CA VAL A 104 -0.20 -6.07 -8.70
C VAL A 104 -1.05 -7.18 -8.10
N GLU A 105 -0.85 -8.42 -8.51
CA GLU A 105 -1.57 -9.58 -7.97
C GLU A 105 -1.37 -9.75 -6.46
N ASP A 106 -0.14 -9.59 -5.97
CA ASP A 106 0.15 -9.70 -4.55
C ASP A 106 -0.53 -8.58 -3.74
N LEU A 107 -0.50 -7.34 -4.23
CA LEU A 107 -1.21 -6.22 -3.61
C LEU A 107 -2.73 -6.46 -3.60
N CYS A 108 -3.31 -6.98 -4.69
CA CYS A 108 -4.73 -7.36 -4.75
C CYS A 108 -5.08 -8.39 -3.66
N LYS A 109 -4.26 -9.43 -3.47
CA LYS A 109 -4.49 -10.44 -2.42
C LYS A 109 -4.43 -9.82 -1.01
N ILE A 110 -3.43 -8.97 -0.76
CA ILE A 110 -3.27 -8.31 0.54
C ILE A 110 -4.47 -7.38 0.82
N LEU A 111 -4.88 -6.58 -0.16
CA LEU A 111 -6.01 -5.66 -0.03
C LEU A 111 -7.34 -6.40 0.14
N ALA A 112 -7.56 -7.48 -0.61
CA ALA A 112 -8.76 -8.31 -0.45
C ALA A 112 -8.83 -8.91 0.96
N ALA A 113 -7.73 -9.46 1.47
CA ALA A 113 -7.65 -9.95 2.83
C ALA A 113 -7.86 -8.83 3.87
N PHE A 114 -7.33 -7.63 3.63
CA PHE A 114 -7.53 -6.48 4.50
C PHE A 114 -9.00 -6.05 4.55
N VAL A 115 -9.67 -5.98 3.41
CA VAL A 115 -11.10 -5.64 3.33
C VAL A 115 -11.95 -6.70 4.02
N ALA A 116 -11.66 -7.99 3.79
CA ALA A 116 -12.35 -9.08 4.49
C ALA A 116 -12.18 -9.00 6.01
N GLU A 117 -10.95 -8.71 6.48
CA GLU A 117 -10.68 -8.53 7.91
C GLU A 117 -11.37 -7.29 8.48
N PHE A 118 -11.35 -6.16 7.76
CA PHE A 118 -11.97 -4.90 8.16
C PHE A 118 -13.50 -5.04 8.28
N LEU A 119 -14.12 -5.77 7.36
CA LEU A 119 -15.56 -6.01 7.32
C LEU A 119 -16.03 -7.22 8.13
N GLN A 120 -15.09 -7.99 8.72
CA GLN A 120 -15.37 -9.23 9.46
C GLN A 120 -16.15 -10.28 8.63
N LEU A 121 -15.71 -10.49 7.38
CA LEU A 121 -16.27 -11.47 6.45
C LEU A 121 -15.71 -12.88 6.66
#